data_AF-A0A944TP10-F1
#
_entry.id   AF-A0A944TP10-F1
#
_cell.length_a   1.000
_cell.length_b   1.000
_cell.length_c   1.000
_cell.angle_alpha   90.00
_cell.angle_beta   90.00
_cell.angle_gamma   90.00
#
_symmetry.space_group_name_H-M   'P 1'
#
loop_
_entity.id
_entity.type
_entity.pdbx_description
1 polymer ?
#
loop_
_entity_poly.entity_id
_entity_poly.type
_entity_poly.pdbx_seq_one_letter_code
_entity_poly.pdbx_strand_id
1 'polypeptide(L)'
;MSPKKGKLKFNSTEESPLGSGNNTSSVAAFSQTLHPITKANCTICHGVNQAPLHAVDDAQQAHDAVVNAGKVNMSNPGQSRMVLKLINENHNCGTNCASWAAQMETAITTWNSMLANNGNNNGDDEPNRTADSPPLITILDPNNNMDNGTLVLDPESGSLVAPMVAGVDGEIDFIHVPDNGANLANNDATAGIGYINFNSTISDNYKVYGFVDAPGNGDNSFHIKIDNGAYNEWHITETEGFEWRELTNTANQNPVSIFLPAGNGHIFEVRQREDGTKISQVVVTNDPNVDLNAVSTAVIGTLTYDLSMHLNQNIQFQIDVQEFDDFSYKFSNPRMLTNGANVYVKDIKIYINRNWNAQHSTYTVVDKIVTPADSSLSPHSMIVLKDLGPQFDLVGFSFEILTVQ
;
A
#
# COMPACT_ATOMS: atom_id res chain seq x y z
N MET A 1 -14.03 -21.32 -75.27
CA MET A 1 -12.99 -20.98 -74.26
C MET A 1 -13.68 -20.49 -73.00
N SER A 2 -13.47 -21.19 -71.88
CA SER A 2 -13.16 -20.69 -70.52
C SER A 2 -13.95 -19.51 -69.91
N PRO A 3 -14.22 -19.51 -68.59
CA PRO A 3 -15.48 -19.96 -68.04
C PRO A 3 -16.24 -18.88 -67.26
N LYS A 4 -17.52 -19.18 -66.99
CA LYS A 4 -18.36 -18.53 -65.98
C LYS A 4 -17.61 -18.37 -64.66
N LYS A 5 -17.56 -17.16 -64.10
CA LYS A 5 -17.35 -16.95 -62.66
C LYS A 5 -18.68 -16.49 -62.05
N GLY A 6 -19.39 -17.44 -61.46
CA GLY A 6 -20.34 -17.12 -60.40
C GLY A 6 -19.57 -16.59 -59.20
N LYS A 7 -20.03 -15.49 -58.61
CA LYS A 7 -19.68 -15.15 -57.24
C LYS A 7 -20.86 -15.52 -56.35
N LEU A 8 -20.56 -16.50 -55.52
CA LEU A 8 -21.29 -17.05 -54.39
C LEU A 8 -22.14 -16.01 -53.66
N LYS A 9 -23.43 -16.33 -53.47
CA LYS A 9 -24.21 -15.83 -52.35
C LYS A 9 -23.61 -16.46 -51.08
N PHE A 10 -23.00 -15.66 -50.22
CA PHE A 10 -22.77 -16.09 -48.84
C PHE A 10 -24.04 -15.80 -48.05
N ASN A 11 -24.72 -16.90 -47.71
CA ASN A 11 -25.73 -16.93 -46.66
C ASN A 11 -24.95 -17.05 -45.36
N SER A 12 -24.75 -15.95 -44.62
CA SER A 12 -24.25 -16.01 -43.24
C SER A 12 -25.46 -16.14 -42.32
N THR A 13 -25.96 -17.36 -42.19
CA THR A 13 -26.59 -17.78 -40.93
C THR A 13 -25.48 -17.97 -39.90
N GLU A 14 -25.73 -17.48 -38.70
CA GLU A 14 -24.91 -17.55 -37.48
C GLU A 14 -23.85 -16.45 -37.30
N GLU A 15 -24.26 -15.30 -36.76
CA GLU A 15 -23.57 -14.81 -35.56
C GLU A 15 -24.42 -15.21 -34.34
N SER A 16 -23.89 -16.23 -33.67
CA SER A 16 -24.25 -16.68 -32.34
C SER A 16 -24.05 -15.55 -31.30
N PRO A 17 -24.74 -15.62 -30.15
CA PRO A 17 -24.91 -14.48 -29.26
C PRO A 17 -23.57 -14.09 -28.62
N LEU A 18 -23.34 -12.78 -28.52
CA LEU A 18 -22.33 -12.19 -27.64
C LEU A 18 -22.49 -12.80 -26.24
N GLY A 19 -21.61 -13.75 -25.92
CA GLY A 19 -21.43 -14.29 -24.59
C GLY A 19 -20.76 -13.24 -23.72
N SER A 20 -21.55 -12.65 -22.82
CA SER A 20 -21.13 -11.73 -21.79
C SER A 20 -20.17 -12.44 -20.81
N GLY A 21 -18.88 -12.14 -20.89
CA GLY A 21 -17.96 -12.30 -19.77
C GLY A 21 -18.31 -11.23 -18.72
N ASN A 22 -19.10 -11.61 -17.71
CA ASN A 22 -19.64 -10.67 -16.71
C ASN A 22 -18.53 -10.18 -15.76
N ASN A 23 -17.86 -9.10 -16.14
CA ASN A 23 -17.19 -8.19 -15.19
C ASN A 23 -18.23 -7.23 -14.62
N THR A 24 -18.57 -7.41 -13.34
CA THR A 24 -19.60 -6.58 -12.73
C THR A 24 -18.98 -5.27 -12.27
N SER A 25 -19.18 -4.18 -13.03
CA SER A 25 -18.76 -2.83 -12.59
C SER A 25 -19.41 -2.47 -11.25
N SER A 26 -18.81 -1.54 -10.50
CA SER A 26 -19.39 -1.08 -9.22
C SER A 26 -20.83 -0.58 -9.36
N VAL A 27 -21.12 0.09 -10.48
CA VAL A 27 -22.48 0.56 -10.82
C VAL A 27 -23.40 -0.62 -11.13
N ALA A 28 -22.92 -1.65 -11.83
CA ALA A 28 -23.67 -2.87 -12.10
C ALA A 28 -23.90 -3.71 -10.83
N ALA A 29 -22.97 -3.74 -9.89
CA ALA A 29 -23.12 -4.43 -8.61
C ALA A 29 -24.08 -3.65 -7.70
N PHE A 30 -23.94 -2.33 -7.61
CA PHE A 30 -24.87 -1.44 -6.92
C PHE A 30 -26.29 -1.54 -7.45
N SER A 31 -26.47 -1.56 -8.78
CA SER A 31 -27.79 -1.66 -9.42
C SER A 31 -28.49 -2.99 -9.12
N GLN A 32 -27.74 -4.04 -8.84
CA GLN A 32 -28.25 -5.36 -8.46
C GLN A 32 -28.46 -5.53 -6.95
N THR A 33 -27.89 -4.66 -6.11
CA THR A 33 -27.83 -4.85 -4.66
C THR A 33 -28.53 -3.74 -3.88
N LEU A 34 -27.91 -2.56 -3.78
CA LEU A 34 -28.37 -1.47 -2.93
C LEU A 34 -29.44 -0.61 -3.62
N HIS A 35 -29.32 -0.39 -4.93
CA HIS A 35 -30.23 0.46 -5.70
C HIS A 35 -31.69 0.00 -5.70
N PRO A 36 -32.02 -1.30 -5.82
CA PRO A 36 -33.41 -1.76 -5.75
C PRO A 36 -34.06 -1.41 -4.41
N ILE A 37 -33.28 -1.48 -3.31
CA ILE A 37 -33.77 -1.17 -1.97
C ILE A 37 -34.02 0.34 -1.82
N THR A 38 -33.10 1.18 -2.29
CA THR A 38 -33.28 2.63 -2.22
C THR A 38 -34.41 3.11 -3.13
N LYS A 39 -34.58 2.52 -4.31
CA LYS A 39 -35.71 2.82 -5.21
C LYS A 39 -37.06 2.43 -4.62
N ALA A 40 -37.14 1.27 -3.96
CA ALA A 40 -38.40 0.82 -3.38
C ALA A 40 -38.85 1.68 -2.20
N ASN A 41 -37.89 2.21 -1.42
CA ASN A 41 -38.19 2.76 -0.09
C ASN A 41 -37.87 4.24 0.09
N CYS A 42 -37.03 4.84 -0.76
CA CYS A 42 -36.49 6.18 -0.54
C CYS A 42 -36.81 7.18 -1.68
N THR A 43 -37.36 6.72 -2.81
CA THR A 43 -37.56 7.54 -4.02
C THR A 43 -38.42 8.78 -3.80
N ILE A 44 -39.38 8.75 -2.85
CA ILE A 44 -40.25 9.91 -2.57
C ILE A 44 -39.44 11.17 -2.24
N CYS A 45 -38.33 11.05 -1.49
CA CYS A 45 -37.48 12.19 -1.14
C CYS A 45 -36.17 12.18 -1.93
N HIS A 46 -35.50 11.03 -2.02
CA HIS A 46 -34.15 10.87 -2.58
C HIS A 46 -34.13 10.54 -4.08
N GLY A 47 -35.29 10.50 -4.74
CA GLY A 47 -35.40 10.33 -6.19
C GLY A 47 -35.64 11.64 -6.96
N VAL A 48 -35.86 12.76 -6.27
CA VAL A 48 -36.23 14.04 -6.92
C VAL A 48 -35.69 15.28 -6.21
N ASN A 49 -35.86 15.40 -4.88
CA ASN A 49 -35.79 16.71 -4.20
C ASN A 49 -34.82 16.77 -3.02
N GLN A 50 -34.24 15.65 -2.58
CA GLN A 50 -33.36 15.62 -1.40
C GLN A 50 -32.05 14.88 -1.70
N ALA A 51 -30.93 15.61 -1.57
CA ALA A 51 -29.60 15.04 -1.67
C ALA A 51 -29.25 14.17 -0.44
N PRO A 52 -28.44 13.11 -0.59
CA PRO A 52 -27.94 12.59 -1.86
C PRO A 52 -29.05 11.90 -2.67
N LEU A 53 -29.00 12.04 -4.00
CA LEU A 53 -30.00 11.51 -4.92
C LEU A 53 -29.83 10.00 -5.16
N HIS A 54 -29.79 9.21 -4.08
CA HIS A 54 -29.44 7.79 -4.10
C HIS A 54 -30.60 6.85 -4.50
N ALA A 55 -31.76 7.40 -4.86
CA ALA A 55 -32.97 6.64 -5.20
C ALA A 55 -33.58 7.09 -6.54
N VAL A 56 -32.81 7.81 -7.37
CA VAL A 56 -33.16 8.16 -8.76
C VAL A 56 -33.15 6.92 -9.66
N ASP A 57 -33.79 7.02 -10.84
CA ASP A 57 -33.89 5.89 -11.77
C ASP A 57 -32.56 5.49 -12.40
N ASP A 58 -31.68 6.46 -12.67
CA ASP A 58 -30.35 6.21 -13.21
C ASP A 58 -29.42 5.62 -12.13
N ALA A 59 -29.03 4.37 -12.33
CA ALA A 59 -28.15 3.65 -11.40
C ALA A 59 -26.77 4.28 -11.28
N GLN A 60 -26.23 4.88 -12.35
CA GLN A 60 -24.95 5.59 -12.30
C GLN A 60 -25.06 6.81 -11.40
N GLN A 61 -26.08 7.64 -11.62
CA GLN A 61 -26.33 8.83 -10.82
C GLN A 61 -26.59 8.51 -9.34
N ALA A 62 -27.38 7.47 -9.06
CA ALA A 62 -27.68 7.03 -7.70
C ALA A 62 -26.44 6.44 -6.99
N HIS A 63 -25.62 5.67 -7.73
CA HIS A 63 -24.34 5.14 -7.26
C HIS A 63 -23.39 6.27 -6.87
N ASP A 64 -23.16 7.22 -7.77
CA ASP A 64 -22.23 8.32 -7.56
C ASP A 64 -22.69 9.20 -6.39
N ALA A 65 -24.00 9.37 -6.21
CA ALA A 65 -24.56 10.11 -5.08
C ALA A 65 -24.27 9.48 -3.70
N VAL A 66 -24.12 8.14 -3.62
CA VAL A 66 -23.75 7.48 -2.36
C VAL A 66 -22.25 7.32 -2.18
N VAL A 67 -21.51 7.05 -3.27
CA VAL A 67 -20.07 6.83 -3.25
C VAL A 67 -19.33 8.16 -3.07
N ASN A 68 -19.56 9.14 -3.94
CA ASN A 68 -18.81 10.42 -3.92
C ASN A 68 -19.10 11.25 -2.67
N ALA A 69 -20.27 11.05 -2.06
CA ALA A 69 -20.64 11.70 -0.80
C ALA A 69 -20.21 10.92 0.45
N GLY A 70 -19.42 9.85 0.30
CA GLY A 70 -18.88 9.04 1.39
C GLY A 70 -19.97 8.40 2.27
N LYS A 71 -21.09 7.96 1.67
CA LYS A 71 -22.23 7.40 2.42
C LYS A 71 -22.15 5.89 2.64
N VAL A 72 -21.20 5.24 1.97
CA VAL A 72 -20.96 3.80 2.04
C VAL A 72 -19.54 3.55 2.53
N ASN A 73 -19.40 2.67 3.52
CA ASN A 73 -18.12 2.17 4.00
C ASN A 73 -18.01 0.70 3.57
N MET A 74 -17.19 0.41 2.57
CA MET A 74 -17.06 -0.94 2.01
C MET A 74 -16.30 -1.90 2.94
N SER A 75 -15.35 -1.38 3.71
CA SER A 75 -14.55 -2.18 4.67
C SER A 75 -15.33 -2.52 5.93
N ASN A 76 -16.29 -1.67 6.32
CA ASN A 76 -17.21 -1.92 7.42
C ASN A 76 -18.65 -1.52 7.01
N PRO A 77 -19.37 -2.42 6.29
CA PRO A 77 -20.70 -2.15 5.77
C PRO A 77 -21.69 -1.64 6.83
N GLY A 78 -21.65 -2.18 8.05
CA GLY A 78 -22.50 -1.75 9.17
C GLY A 78 -22.28 -0.30 9.62
N GLN A 79 -21.11 0.28 9.37
CA GLN A 79 -20.80 1.69 9.64
C GLN A 79 -21.17 2.65 8.50
N SER A 80 -21.70 2.14 7.39
CA SER A 80 -22.17 2.99 6.29
C SER A 80 -23.26 3.95 6.75
N ARG A 81 -23.23 5.21 6.31
CA ARG A 81 -24.31 6.17 6.63
C ARG A 81 -25.68 5.67 6.16
N MET A 82 -25.73 4.91 5.06
CA MET A 82 -26.95 4.24 4.58
C MET A 82 -27.56 3.27 5.60
N VAL A 83 -26.73 2.64 6.45
CA VAL A 83 -27.14 1.72 7.52
C VAL A 83 -27.44 2.49 8.80
N LEU A 84 -26.50 3.32 9.25
CA LEU A 84 -26.59 4.08 10.50
C LEU A 84 -27.80 5.02 10.54
N LYS A 85 -28.18 5.61 9.40
CA LYS A 85 -29.35 6.49 9.30
C LYS A 85 -30.66 5.76 9.64
N LEU A 86 -30.74 4.46 9.39
CA LEU A 86 -31.91 3.66 9.69
C LEU A 86 -31.89 3.20 11.15
N ILE A 87 -30.78 2.59 11.62
CA ILE A 87 -30.71 2.00 12.96
C ILE A 87 -30.58 3.04 14.08
N ASN A 88 -29.81 4.11 13.88
CA ASN A 88 -29.54 5.09 14.94
C ASN A 88 -30.46 6.30 14.88
N GLU A 89 -30.96 6.66 13.69
CA GLU A 89 -31.76 7.87 13.48
C GLU A 89 -33.22 7.58 13.14
N ASN A 90 -33.63 6.30 13.11
CA ASN A 90 -35.00 5.84 12.85
C ASN A 90 -35.64 6.49 11.60
N HIS A 91 -34.84 6.65 10.54
CA HIS A 91 -35.26 7.41 9.37
C HIS A 91 -36.24 6.61 8.49
N ASN A 92 -37.53 6.93 8.58
CA ASN A 92 -38.61 6.41 7.71
C ASN A 92 -38.72 4.87 7.62
N CYS A 93 -38.17 4.14 8.58
CA CYS A 93 -38.16 2.67 8.62
C CYS A 93 -39.34 2.03 9.38
N GLY A 94 -40.35 2.84 9.75
CA GLY A 94 -41.50 2.39 10.54
C GLY A 94 -41.06 1.79 11.88
N THR A 95 -41.55 0.60 12.22
CA THR A 95 -41.17 -0.13 13.45
C THR A 95 -40.01 -1.11 13.26
N ASN A 96 -39.48 -1.24 12.04
CA ASN A 96 -38.58 -2.34 11.65
C ASN A 96 -37.16 -1.86 11.30
N CYS A 97 -36.71 -0.77 11.92
CA CYS A 97 -35.44 -0.11 11.62
C CYS A 97 -34.22 -1.03 11.69
N ALA A 98 -34.19 -1.97 12.63
CA ALA A 98 -33.13 -2.98 12.70
C ALA A 98 -33.12 -3.93 11.50
N SER A 99 -34.29 -4.37 11.04
CA SER A 99 -34.40 -5.25 9.87
C SER A 99 -34.01 -4.52 8.59
N TRP A 100 -34.40 -3.25 8.44
CA TRP A 100 -34.06 -2.44 7.27
C TRP A 100 -32.58 -2.08 7.22
N ALA A 101 -31.98 -1.73 8.37
CA ALA A 101 -30.55 -1.51 8.47
C ALA A 101 -29.76 -2.77 8.10
N ALA A 102 -30.15 -3.94 8.62
CA ALA A 102 -29.53 -5.22 8.26
C ALA A 102 -29.64 -5.55 6.77
N GLN A 103 -30.77 -5.19 6.11
CA GLN A 103 -30.92 -5.35 4.66
C GLN A 103 -29.97 -4.44 3.88
N MET A 104 -29.82 -3.17 4.28
CA MET A 104 -28.86 -2.25 3.66
C MET A 104 -27.42 -2.72 3.84
N GLU A 105 -27.08 -3.19 5.05
CA GLU A 105 -25.75 -3.75 5.34
C GLU A 105 -25.48 -4.98 4.48
N THR A 106 -26.44 -5.91 4.39
CA THR A 106 -26.32 -7.12 3.55
C THR A 106 -26.14 -6.77 2.08
N ALA A 107 -26.87 -5.76 1.58
CA ALA A 107 -26.76 -5.30 0.21
C ALA A 107 -25.38 -4.70 -0.09
N ILE A 108 -24.83 -3.89 0.83
CA ILE A 108 -23.48 -3.33 0.70
C ILE A 108 -22.42 -4.44 0.78
N THR A 109 -22.58 -5.40 1.69
CA THR A 109 -21.70 -6.58 1.77
C THR A 109 -21.74 -7.40 0.49
N THR A 110 -22.92 -7.57 -0.12
CA THR A 110 -23.09 -8.32 -1.37
C THR A 110 -22.51 -7.54 -2.55
N TRP A 111 -22.70 -6.22 -2.58
CA TRP A 111 -22.04 -5.34 -3.56
C TRP A 111 -20.53 -5.50 -3.48
N ASN A 112 -19.96 -5.38 -2.27
CA ASN A 112 -18.53 -5.57 -2.06
C ASN A 112 -18.07 -6.99 -2.46
N SER A 113 -18.89 -8.02 -2.18
CA SER A 113 -18.60 -9.40 -2.58
C SER A 113 -18.65 -9.57 -4.11
N MET A 114 -19.55 -8.89 -4.82
CA MET A 114 -19.60 -8.92 -6.30
C MET A 114 -18.38 -8.23 -6.90
N LEU A 115 -17.89 -7.16 -6.26
CA LEU A 115 -16.62 -6.53 -6.63
C LEU A 115 -15.42 -7.45 -6.35
N ALA A 116 -15.40 -8.13 -5.20
CA ALA A 116 -14.36 -9.09 -4.85
C ALA A 116 -14.38 -10.35 -5.73
N ASN A 117 -15.57 -10.79 -6.16
CA ASN A 117 -15.74 -11.93 -7.07
C ASN A 117 -15.28 -11.59 -8.51
N ASN A 118 -15.14 -10.31 -8.87
CA ASN A 118 -14.37 -9.94 -10.07
C ASN A 118 -12.88 -10.29 -9.95
N GLY A 119 -12.38 -10.55 -8.75
CA GLY A 119 -11.03 -11.08 -8.46
C GLY A 119 -10.95 -12.61 -8.44
N ASN A 120 -12.07 -13.33 -8.61
CA ASN A 120 -12.12 -14.79 -8.71
C ASN A 120 -12.39 -15.30 -10.13
N ASN A 121 -12.56 -14.39 -11.11
CA ASN A 121 -12.55 -14.77 -12.52
C ASN A 121 -11.10 -14.83 -13.00
N ASN A 122 -10.56 -16.04 -13.05
CA ASN A 122 -9.41 -16.34 -13.89
C ASN A 122 -9.70 -15.88 -15.33
N GLY A 123 -8.98 -14.85 -15.77
CA GLY A 123 -8.82 -14.49 -17.19
C GLY A 123 -9.93 -13.60 -17.76
N ASP A 124 -9.51 -12.47 -18.34
CA ASP A 124 -10.08 -11.98 -19.59
C ASP A 124 -8.91 -11.54 -20.48
N ASP A 125 -8.56 -12.46 -21.39
CA ASP A 125 -8.04 -12.30 -22.76
C ASP A 125 -6.66 -11.70 -23.10
N GLU A 126 -5.73 -11.53 -22.15
CA GLU A 126 -4.30 -11.39 -22.49
C GLU A 126 -3.48 -12.50 -21.79
N PRO A 127 -2.68 -13.30 -22.55
CA PRO A 127 -1.78 -14.27 -21.93
C PRO A 127 -0.81 -13.53 -20.99
N ASN A 128 -0.56 -14.09 -19.80
CA ASN A 128 0.32 -13.51 -18.78
C ASN A 128 -0.15 -12.16 -18.22
N ARG A 129 -1.44 -12.00 -17.88
CA ARG A 129 -1.92 -10.86 -17.08
C ARG A 129 -2.19 -11.27 -15.63
N THR A 130 -1.81 -10.42 -14.67
CA THR A 130 -2.15 -10.60 -13.25
C THR A 130 -3.61 -10.28 -12.98
N ALA A 131 -4.14 -10.76 -11.85
CA ALA A 131 -5.36 -10.18 -11.29
C ALA A 131 -5.15 -8.68 -10.95
N ASP A 132 -6.24 -7.93 -10.79
CA ASP A 132 -6.16 -6.57 -10.28
C ASP A 132 -5.94 -6.60 -8.75
N SER A 133 -5.24 -5.61 -8.22
CA SER A 133 -5.04 -5.42 -6.78
C SER A 133 -6.33 -5.05 -6.06
N PRO A 134 -6.37 -5.15 -4.72
CA PRO A 134 -7.28 -4.35 -3.91
C PRO A 134 -7.09 -2.83 -4.19
N PRO A 135 -8.04 -1.97 -3.78
CA PRO A 135 -7.89 -0.52 -3.90
C PRO A 135 -6.57 -0.03 -3.29
N LEU A 136 -5.86 0.83 -4.01
CA LEU A 136 -4.54 1.30 -3.61
C LEU A 136 -4.52 1.98 -2.23
N ILE A 137 -5.61 2.55 -1.76
CA ILE A 137 -5.70 3.11 -0.41
C ILE A 137 -5.46 2.05 0.66
N THR A 138 -5.83 0.80 0.40
CA THR A 138 -5.53 -0.29 1.33
C THR A 138 -4.04 -0.58 1.29
N ILE A 139 -3.45 -0.64 0.10
CA ILE A 139 -2.02 -0.89 -0.11
C ILE A 139 -1.15 0.23 0.47
N LEU A 140 -1.61 1.47 0.37
CA LEU A 140 -0.97 2.71 0.80
C LEU A 140 -1.51 3.20 2.15
N ASP A 141 -2.22 2.35 2.91
CA ASP A 141 -2.60 2.67 4.27
C ASP A 141 -1.39 2.39 5.17
N PRO A 142 -0.88 3.39 5.90
CA PRO A 142 0.22 3.19 6.85
C PRO A 142 -0.12 2.20 7.98
N ASN A 143 -1.39 1.78 8.09
CA ASN A 143 -1.86 0.77 9.02
C ASN A 143 -2.20 -0.58 8.36
N ASN A 144 -1.95 -0.77 7.05
CA ASN A 144 -2.22 -2.04 6.38
C ASN A 144 -1.07 -3.05 6.54
N ASN A 145 -1.46 -4.31 6.65
CA ASN A 145 -0.61 -5.48 6.85
C ASN A 145 0.21 -5.89 5.60
N MET A 146 0.42 -4.99 4.62
CA MET A 146 1.18 -5.27 3.39
C MET A 146 2.42 -4.38 3.20
N ASP A 147 2.77 -3.56 4.19
CA ASP A 147 4.16 -3.11 4.30
C ASP A 147 4.97 -4.33 4.78
N ASN A 148 5.95 -4.76 3.98
CA ASN A 148 6.71 -5.98 4.18
C ASN A 148 7.74 -5.78 5.31
N GLY A 149 7.21 -5.53 6.51
CA GLY A 149 7.94 -5.26 7.75
C GLY A 149 8.95 -4.12 7.65
N THR A 150 8.74 -3.09 6.82
CA THR A 150 9.55 -1.85 6.87
C THR A 150 8.74 -0.73 7.50
N LEU A 151 9.30 -0.06 8.50
CA LEU A 151 8.66 0.99 9.27
C LEU A 151 9.58 2.21 9.29
N VAL A 152 9.07 3.37 8.90
CA VAL A 152 9.80 4.64 8.94
C VAL A 152 9.30 5.44 10.12
N LEU A 153 10.21 5.75 11.03
CA LEU A 153 9.95 6.52 12.23
C LEU A 153 10.58 7.89 12.10
N ASP A 154 9.84 8.90 12.51
CA ASP A 154 10.29 10.28 12.63
C ASP A 154 10.53 10.58 14.12
N PRO A 155 11.80 10.62 14.58
CA PRO A 155 12.16 10.95 15.95
C PRO A 155 11.64 12.30 16.44
N GLU A 156 11.49 13.29 15.57
CA GLU A 156 11.00 14.64 15.96
C GLU A 156 9.52 14.61 16.35
N SER A 157 8.73 13.72 15.74
CA SER A 157 7.32 13.50 16.08
C SER A 157 7.10 12.82 17.46
N GLY A 158 8.17 12.36 18.08
CA GLY A 158 8.16 11.65 19.36
C GLY A 158 7.92 12.55 20.58
N SER A 159 7.69 11.91 21.73
CA SER A 159 7.70 12.61 23.02
C SER A 159 9.14 12.80 23.49
N LEU A 160 9.60 14.06 23.53
CA LEU A 160 10.95 14.41 23.96
C LEU A 160 11.01 14.76 25.46
N VAL A 161 12.02 14.24 26.13
CA VAL A 161 12.39 14.53 27.51
C VAL A 161 13.72 15.25 27.51
N ALA A 162 13.73 16.45 28.08
CA ALA A 162 14.92 17.27 28.20
C ALA A 162 16.08 16.49 28.86
N PRO A 163 17.34 16.72 28.45
CA PRO A 163 17.78 17.74 27.48
C PRO A 163 17.63 17.39 25.98
N MET A 164 16.93 16.31 25.60
CA MET A 164 16.65 16.03 24.18
C MET A 164 15.74 17.11 23.59
N VAL A 165 16.14 17.68 22.46
CA VAL A 165 15.40 18.73 21.76
C VAL A 165 15.37 18.46 20.26
N ALA A 166 14.37 19.02 19.60
CA ALA A 166 14.32 19.11 18.14
C ALA A 166 15.30 20.19 17.63
N GLY A 167 15.83 19.98 16.44
CA GLY A 167 16.71 20.89 15.70
C GLY A 167 16.46 20.76 14.20
N VAL A 168 16.94 21.76 13.46
CA VAL A 168 16.78 21.84 11.99
C VAL A 168 18.11 22.24 11.38
N ASP A 169 18.51 21.55 10.30
CA ASP A 169 19.69 21.86 9.49
C ASP A 169 19.31 21.77 8.01
N GLY A 170 19.12 22.94 7.37
CA GLY A 170 18.57 23.02 6.03
C GLY A 170 17.11 22.56 5.97
N GLU A 171 16.85 21.48 5.22
CA GLU A 171 15.54 20.81 5.10
C GLU A 171 15.45 19.54 5.96
N ILE A 172 16.44 19.29 6.81
CA ILE A 172 16.52 18.09 7.66
C ILE A 172 16.14 18.47 9.09
N ASP A 173 15.03 17.91 9.55
CA ASP A 173 14.62 17.95 10.96
C ASP A 173 15.25 16.77 11.72
N PHE A 174 15.66 17.00 12.96
CA PHE A 174 16.32 15.98 13.78
C PHE A 174 16.12 16.20 15.28
N ILE A 175 16.40 15.18 16.07
CA ILE A 175 16.56 15.31 17.53
C ILE A 175 18.01 15.15 17.93
N HIS A 176 18.41 15.87 18.98
CA HIS A 176 19.74 15.77 19.58
C HIS A 176 19.71 16.29 21.02
N VAL A 177 20.81 16.06 21.74
CA VAL A 177 21.10 16.83 22.96
C VAL A 177 22.13 17.92 22.60
N PRO A 178 21.86 19.20 22.87
CA PRO A 178 22.80 20.28 22.55
C PRO A 178 24.12 20.12 23.31
N ASP A 179 25.22 20.52 22.66
CA ASP A 179 26.57 20.33 23.17
C ASP A 179 26.74 20.81 24.61
N ASN A 180 27.03 19.86 25.51
CA ASN A 180 27.26 20.04 26.93
C ASN A 180 28.44 19.21 27.47
N GLY A 181 29.13 18.44 26.61
CA GLY A 181 30.29 17.60 26.91
C GLY A 181 29.96 16.39 27.79
N ALA A 182 28.73 15.90 27.77
CA ALA A 182 28.26 14.81 28.64
C ALA A 182 28.27 13.45 27.92
N ASN A 183 29.01 12.50 28.50
CA ASN A 183 28.94 11.08 28.15
C ASN A 183 28.25 10.32 29.29
N LEU A 184 27.01 9.86 29.03
CA LEU A 184 26.09 9.33 30.03
C LEU A 184 25.87 7.83 29.88
N ALA A 185 25.76 7.15 31.03
CA ALA A 185 25.38 5.75 31.09
C ALA A 185 23.87 5.57 30.80
N ASN A 186 23.48 4.38 30.35
CA ASN A 186 22.09 4.08 29.97
C ASN A 186 21.07 4.16 31.13
N ASN A 187 21.53 4.24 32.37
CA ASN A 187 20.71 4.38 33.57
C ASN A 187 20.78 5.78 34.20
N ASP A 188 21.48 6.73 33.57
CA ASP A 188 21.60 8.09 34.09
C ASP A 188 20.27 8.84 33.95
N ALA A 189 19.68 9.29 35.07
CA ALA A 189 18.38 9.94 35.10
C ALA A 189 18.35 11.34 34.47
N THR A 190 19.52 11.92 34.17
CA THR A 190 19.65 13.25 33.54
C THR A 190 19.75 13.20 32.02
N ALA A 191 19.83 11.99 31.45
CA ALA A 191 19.94 11.79 30.00
C ALA A 191 18.68 12.30 29.27
N GLY A 192 18.91 12.96 28.12
CA GLY A 192 17.82 13.31 27.20
C GLY A 192 17.21 12.05 26.58
N ILE A 193 15.90 12.06 26.34
CA ILE A 193 15.20 10.89 25.78
C ILE A 193 14.21 11.32 24.70
N GLY A 194 14.15 10.60 23.59
CA GLY A 194 13.07 10.64 22.61
C GLY A 194 12.31 9.32 22.59
N TYR A 195 10.97 9.38 22.73
CA TYR A 195 10.08 8.23 22.64
C TYR A 195 9.22 8.30 21.39
N ILE A 196 9.38 7.33 20.50
CA ILE A 196 8.55 7.21 19.28
C ILE A 196 7.66 5.98 19.42
N ASN A 197 6.34 6.20 19.35
CA ASN A 197 5.37 5.12 19.33
C ASN A 197 5.18 4.63 17.91
N PHE A 198 5.11 3.32 17.73
CA PHE A 198 4.83 2.72 16.43
C PHE A 198 4.09 1.38 16.58
N ASN A 199 3.57 0.88 15.47
CA ASN A 199 2.89 -0.40 15.41
C ASN A 199 3.67 -1.34 14.47
N SER A 200 3.59 -2.63 14.73
CA SER A 200 4.12 -3.67 13.84
C SER A 200 2.99 -4.60 13.44
N THR A 201 2.88 -4.90 12.16
CA THR A 201 1.86 -5.82 11.63
C THR A 201 2.38 -7.25 11.49
N ILE A 202 3.70 -7.46 11.60
CA ILE A 202 4.37 -8.75 11.38
C ILE A 202 5.32 -9.09 12.53
N SER A 203 5.22 -10.31 13.06
CA SER A 203 6.17 -10.86 14.02
C SER A 203 7.41 -11.39 13.30
N ASP A 204 8.55 -10.71 13.38
CA ASP A 204 9.79 -11.14 12.72
C ASP A 204 11.05 -10.53 13.39
N ASN A 205 12.22 -10.85 12.86
CA ASN A 205 13.48 -10.18 13.19
C ASN A 205 13.74 -9.01 12.24
N TYR A 206 13.97 -7.84 12.83
CA TYR A 206 14.19 -6.59 12.11
C TYR A 206 15.61 -6.08 12.32
N LYS A 207 16.15 -5.48 11.26
CA LYS A 207 17.27 -4.56 11.30
C LYS A 207 16.77 -3.14 11.56
N VAL A 208 17.62 -2.32 12.17
CA VAL A 208 17.32 -0.92 12.43
C VAL A 208 18.42 -0.07 11.81
N TYR A 209 18.03 1.00 11.13
CA TYR A 209 18.92 1.98 10.54
C TYR A 209 18.51 3.37 11.00
N GLY A 210 19.47 4.26 11.24
CA GLY A 210 19.18 5.67 11.51
C GLY A 210 19.89 6.57 10.51
N PHE A 211 19.23 7.64 10.09
CA PHE A 211 19.82 8.73 9.35
C PHE A 211 20.40 9.72 10.37
N VAL A 212 21.72 9.66 10.54
CA VAL A 212 22.44 10.25 11.66
C VAL A 212 23.57 11.16 11.20
N ASP A 213 23.83 12.20 11.99
CA ASP A 213 25.02 13.05 11.87
C ASP A 213 25.83 12.93 13.17
N ALA A 214 27.03 12.37 13.05
CA ALA A 214 27.97 12.06 14.12
C ALA A 214 29.29 12.82 13.84
N PRO A 215 29.37 14.10 14.23
CA PRO A 215 30.43 15.01 13.76
C PRO A 215 31.82 14.74 14.36
N GLY A 216 31.93 13.92 15.40
CA GLY A 216 33.23 13.59 16.00
C GLY A 216 33.15 12.56 17.13
N ASN A 217 34.31 12.07 17.59
CA ASN A 217 34.43 11.09 18.68
C ASN A 217 33.80 11.47 20.05
N GLY A 218 33.42 12.73 20.26
CA GLY A 218 32.68 13.16 21.47
C GLY A 218 31.17 13.15 21.26
N ASP A 219 30.73 13.03 20.02
CA ASP A 219 29.39 13.31 19.51
C ASP A 219 28.99 12.23 18.49
N ASN A 220 29.12 10.95 18.88
CA ASN A 220 28.91 9.86 17.94
C ASN A 220 28.17 8.65 18.52
N SER A 221 27.30 8.85 19.51
CA SER A 221 26.62 7.70 20.10
C SER A 221 25.29 7.96 20.81
N PHE A 222 24.46 6.92 20.81
CA PHE A 222 23.19 6.85 21.53
C PHE A 222 23.05 5.54 22.32
N HIS A 223 22.15 5.52 23.29
CA HIS A 223 21.58 4.28 23.84
C HIS A 223 20.22 4.05 23.18
N ILE A 224 20.06 2.94 22.45
CA ILE A 224 18.83 2.63 21.72
C ILE A 224 18.17 1.37 22.28
N LYS A 225 16.86 1.39 22.51
CA LYS A 225 16.09 0.16 22.76
C LYS A 225 14.71 0.23 22.12
N ILE A 226 14.11 -0.94 21.94
CA ILE A 226 12.69 -1.09 21.58
C ILE A 226 11.99 -1.78 22.74
N ASP A 227 10.83 -1.27 23.13
CA ASP A 227 9.98 -1.75 24.22
C ASP A 227 10.77 -1.97 25.53
N ASN A 228 10.62 -3.15 26.13
CA ASN A 228 11.31 -3.60 27.34
C ASN A 228 12.63 -4.32 27.02
N GLY A 229 13.17 -4.15 25.80
CA GLY A 229 14.46 -4.70 25.40
C GLY A 229 15.63 -4.09 26.17
N ALA A 230 16.80 -4.73 26.05
CA ALA A 230 18.05 -4.17 26.56
C ALA A 230 18.50 -2.98 25.70
N TYR A 231 19.18 -2.00 26.31
CA TYR A 231 19.82 -0.94 25.56
C TYR A 231 20.98 -1.49 24.72
N ASN A 232 21.01 -1.06 23.46
CA ASN A 232 22.15 -1.16 22.57
C ASN A 232 22.96 0.12 22.73
N GLU A 233 24.23 -0.04 23.08
CA GLU A 233 25.18 1.06 23.09
C GLU A 233 25.66 1.29 21.65
N TRP A 234 25.01 2.21 20.94
CA TRP A 234 25.21 2.42 19.52
C TRP A 234 26.31 3.45 19.27
N HIS A 235 27.49 2.95 18.93
CA HIS A 235 28.62 3.76 18.48
C HIS A 235 28.53 3.95 16.97
N ILE A 236 28.65 5.19 16.53
CA ILE A 236 28.59 5.57 15.11
C ILE A 236 29.98 6.02 14.69
N THR A 237 30.47 5.51 13.56
CA THR A 237 31.70 6.04 12.97
C THR A 237 31.42 7.43 12.42
N GLU A 238 32.33 8.38 12.64
CA GLU A 238 32.20 9.78 12.20
C GLU A 238 31.62 9.89 10.78
N THR A 239 30.71 10.84 10.60
CA THR A 239 30.00 11.11 9.34
C THR A 239 30.37 12.50 8.81
N GLU A 240 30.20 12.70 7.50
CA GLU A 240 30.27 14.03 6.88
C GLU A 240 28.84 14.56 6.63
N GLY A 241 28.15 14.95 7.72
CA GLY A 241 26.73 15.29 7.70
C GLY A 241 25.84 14.07 7.93
N PHE A 242 24.58 14.13 7.48
CA PHE A 242 23.63 13.03 7.68
C PHE A 242 23.88 11.84 6.73
N GLU A 243 24.06 10.67 7.31
CA GLU A 243 24.27 9.41 6.62
C GLU A 243 23.44 8.28 7.24
N TRP A 244 23.05 7.30 6.42
CA TRP A 244 22.41 6.09 6.93
C TRP A 244 23.42 5.17 7.62
N ARG A 245 23.15 4.79 8.87
CA ARG A 245 23.97 3.88 9.68
C ARG A 245 23.11 2.77 10.26
N GLU A 246 23.61 1.53 10.22
CA GLU A 246 22.96 0.38 10.87
C GLU A 246 23.13 0.47 12.39
N LEU A 247 22.07 0.15 13.13
CA LEU A 247 22.11 -0.02 14.58
C LEU A 247 23.05 -1.17 14.93
N THR A 248 24.06 -0.83 15.71
CA THR A 248 25.02 -1.77 16.27
C THR A 248 25.02 -1.71 17.79
N ASN A 249 25.71 -2.65 18.43
CA ASN A 249 25.87 -2.67 19.86
C ASN A 249 27.34 -2.78 20.26
N THR A 250 27.66 -2.15 21.39
CA THR A 250 28.99 -2.06 22.00
C THR A 250 29.98 -1.24 21.16
N ALA A 251 31.13 -0.90 21.75
CA ALA A 251 32.22 -0.22 21.06
C ALA A 251 32.78 -0.99 19.84
N ASN A 252 32.49 -2.29 19.72
CA ASN A 252 32.90 -3.10 18.57
C ASN A 252 31.93 -2.99 17.38
N GLN A 253 30.84 -2.22 17.48
CA GLN A 253 29.84 -2.03 16.43
C GLN A 253 29.28 -3.37 15.88
N ASN A 254 28.93 -4.30 16.77
CA ASN A 254 28.33 -5.56 16.35
C ASN A 254 26.91 -5.33 15.81
N PRO A 255 26.56 -5.80 14.60
CA PRO A 255 25.21 -5.65 14.04
C PRO A 255 24.14 -6.23 14.96
N VAL A 256 23.04 -5.49 15.13
CA VAL A 256 21.90 -5.90 15.97
C VAL A 256 20.80 -6.47 15.08
N SER A 257 20.07 -7.47 15.59
CA SER A 257 18.82 -7.96 15.01
C SER A 257 17.81 -8.07 16.15
N ILE A 258 16.63 -7.45 15.98
CA ILE A 258 15.62 -7.31 17.03
C ILE A 258 14.39 -8.11 16.62
N PHE A 259 14.01 -9.09 17.44
CA PHE A 259 12.70 -9.73 17.28
C PHE A 259 11.61 -8.78 17.76
N LEU A 260 10.68 -8.44 16.88
CA LEU A 260 9.55 -7.57 17.14
C LEU A 260 8.26 -8.34 16.85
N PRO A 261 7.41 -8.60 17.86
CA PRO A 261 6.12 -9.24 17.62
C PRO A 261 5.16 -8.26 16.91
N ALA A 262 4.20 -8.78 16.15
CA ALA A 262 3.08 -8.00 15.67
C ALA A 262 2.26 -7.46 16.85
N GLY A 263 1.92 -6.18 16.82
CA GLY A 263 1.26 -5.49 17.91
C GLY A 263 1.24 -3.98 17.74
N ASN A 264 0.38 -3.34 18.53
CA ASN A 264 0.31 -1.89 18.61
C ASN A 264 1.00 -1.39 19.89
N GLY A 265 1.48 -0.15 19.85
CA GLY A 265 2.05 0.51 21.02
C GLY A 265 3.48 0.09 21.35
N HIS A 266 4.25 -0.29 20.33
CA HIS A 266 5.69 -0.43 20.46
C HIS A 266 6.34 0.94 20.67
N ILE A 267 7.45 0.97 21.39
CA ILE A 267 8.17 2.19 21.72
C ILE A 267 9.62 2.05 21.27
N PHE A 268 10.04 2.91 20.36
CA PHE A 268 11.45 3.14 20.04
C PHE A 268 11.98 4.24 20.96
N GLU A 269 12.97 3.93 21.79
CA GLU A 269 13.60 4.89 22.70
C GLU A 269 14.99 5.27 22.19
N VAL A 270 15.18 6.55 21.89
CA VAL A 270 16.49 7.19 21.70
C VAL A 270 16.89 7.83 23.01
N ARG A 271 17.95 7.35 23.66
CA ARG A 271 18.47 7.93 24.89
C ARG A 271 19.86 8.50 24.65
N GLN A 272 20.12 9.67 25.19
CA GLN A 272 21.43 10.32 25.17
C GLN A 272 22.48 9.39 25.74
N ARG A 273 23.53 9.14 24.95
CA ARG A 273 24.82 8.69 25.46
C ARG A 273 25.77 9.88 25.39
N GLU A 274 25.97 10.43 24.22
CA GLU A 274 26.72 11.68 24.02
C GLU A 274 25.78 12.82 23.60
N ASP A 275 26.21 14.04 23.84
CA ASP A 275 25.66 15.24 23.20
C ASP A 275 26.11 15.34 21.73
N GLY A 276 25.62 16.35 21.00
CA GLY A 276 26.05 16.69 19.63
C GLY A 276 25.61 15.72 18.53
N THR A 277 25.42 14.43 18.84
CA THR A 277 24.96 13.40 17.90
C THR A 277 23.51 13.66 17.52
N LYS A 278 23.21 13.67 16.22
CA LYS A 278 21.85 13.94 15.70
C LYS A 278 21.26 12.69 15.04
N ILE A 279 19.93 12.56 15.15
CA ILE A 279 19.16 11.53 14.42
C ILE A 279 17.89 12.13 13.83
N SER A 280 17.71 11.97 12.52
CA SER A 280 16.63 12.56 11.74
C SER A 280 15.54 11.57 11.37
N GLN A 281 15.91 10.34 11.00
CA GLN A 281 14.96 9.29 10.61
C GLN A 281 15.43 7.94 11.12
N VAL A 282 14.50 7.03 11.37
CA VAL A 282 14.80 5.63 11.73
C VAL A 282 14.00 4.69 10.84
N VAL A 283 14.65 3.68 10.29
CA VAL A 283 14.02 2.60 9.52
C VAL A 283 14.15 1.31 10.31
N VAL A 284 13.02 0.67 10.61
CA VAL A 284 12.96 -0.67 11.21
C VAL A 284 12.46 -1.63 10.14
N THR A 285 13.30 -2.54 9.65
CA THR A 285 12.98 -3.37 8.48
C THR A 285 13.37 -4.84 8.62
N ASN A 286 12.53 -5.77 8.17
CA ASN A 286 12.91 -7.16 7.95
C ASN A 286 13.24 -7.47 6.47
N ASP A 287 13.29 -6.47 5.59
CA ASP A 287 13.74 -6.61 4.20
C ASP A 287 15.28 -6.51 4.11
N PRO A 288 15.98 -7.60 3.72
CA PRO A 288 17.44 -7.57 3.59
C PRO A 288 17.94 -6.72 2.42
N ASN A 289 17.08 -6.25 1.52
CA ASN A 289 17.44 -5.48 0.32
C ASN A 289 16.87 -4.05 0.32
N VAL A 290 16.49 -3.53 1.49
CA VAL A 290 15.95 -2.16 1.62
C VAL A 290 16.89 -1.12 0.97
N ASP A 291 16.34 -0.23 0.16
CA ASP A 291 17.07 0.96 -0.32
C ASP A 291 16.77 2.14 0.59
N LEU A 292 17.63 2.36 1.59
CA LEU A 292 17.45 3.39 2.62
C LEU A 292 17.35 4.82 2.05
N ASN A 293 17.90 5.10 0.86
CA ASN A 293 17.78 6.41 0.23
C ASN A 293 16.45 6.60 -0.52
N ALA A 294 15.74 5.51 -0.77
CA ALA A 294 14.40 5.51 -1.37
C ALA A 294 13.28 5.39 -0.33
N VAL A 295 13.61 4.94 0.90
CA VAL A 295 12.67 4.95 2.03
C VAL A 295 12.32 6.39 2.36
N SER A 296 11.02 6.72 2.36
CA SER A 296 10.52 8.09 2.59
C SER A 296 9.40 8.09 3.62
N THR A 297 9.06 9.26 4.18
CA THR A 297 7.83 9.45 4.97
C THR A 297 6.55 9.29 4.13
N ALA A 298 6.66 9.22 2.80
CA ALA A 298 5.54 8.80 1.96
C ALA A 298 5.33 7.30 2.13
N VAL A 299 4.07 6.91 2.35
CA VAL A 299 3.68 5.51 2.48
C VAL A 299 3.99 4.80 1.16
N ILE A 300 4.90 3.82 1.22
CA ILE A 300 5.24 2.95 0.10
C ILE A 300 4.58 1.60 0.35
N GLY A 301 3.60 1.24 -0.47
CA GLY A 301 3.00 -0.09 -0.41
C GLY A 301 3.68 -1.04 -1.40
N THR A 302 3.75 -2.33 -1.07
CA THR A 302 4.19 -3.35 -2.03
C THR A 302 2.98 -4.10 -2.59
N LEU A 303 2.83 -4.07 -3.91
CA LEU A 303 1.90 -4.96 -4.60
C LEU A 303 2.59 -6.30 -4.82
N THR A 304 2.01 -7.37 -4.30
CA THR A 304 2.49 -8.75 -4.50
C THR A 304 1.47 -9.57 -5.29
N TYR A 305 1.91 -10.16 -6.40
CA TYR A 305 1.10 -11.04 -7.23
C TYR A 305 1.68 -12.45 -7.20
N ASP A 306 0.88 -13.40 -6.73
CA ASP A 306 1.21 -14.82 -6.80
C ASP A 306 1.03 -15.34 -8.23
N LEU A 307 2.12 -15.78 -8.85
CA LEU A 307 2.17 -16.33 -10.19
C LEU A 307 2.24 -17.86 -10.18
N SER A 308 2.07 -18.49 -9.01
CA SER A 308 2.30 -19.92 -8.84
C SER A 308 1.45 -20.81 -9.72
N MET A 309 0.18 -20.47 -9.88
CA MET A 309 -0.73 -21.20 -10.76
C MET A 309 -0.43 -20.96 -12.24
N HIS A 310 0.06 -19.77 -12.60
CA HIS A 310 0.37 -19.40 -13.97
C HIS A 310 1.66 -20.06 -14.47
N LEU A 311 2.65 -20.21 -13.58
CA LEU A 311 3.97 -20.73 -13.91
C LEU A 311 4.23 -22.15 -13.40
N ASN A 312 3.24 -22.76 -12.74
CA ASN A 312 3.34 -24.06 -12.09
C ASN A 312 4.57 -24.19 -11.17
N GLN A 313 4.95 -23.08 -10.52
CA GLN A 313 6.11 -22.97 -9.66
C GLN A 313 5.93 -21.79 -8.71
N ASN A 314 6.38 -21.90 -7.46
CA ASN A 314 6.20 -20.87 -6.42
C ASN A 314 6.94 -19.57 -6.76
N ILE A 315 6.32 -18.70 -7.55
CA ILE A 315 6.92 -17.48 -8.09
C ILE A 315 5.97 -16.33 -7.79
N GLN A 316 6.52 -15.20 -7.36
CA GLN A 316 5.76 -13.97 -7.14
C GLN A 316 6.38 -12.81 -7.92
N PHE A 317 5.52 -11.94 -8.46
CA PHE A 317 5.91 -10.63 -8.95
C PHE A 317 5.61 -9.59 -7.87
N GLN A 318 6.57 -8.72 -7.59
CA GLN A 318 6.42 -7.62 -6.64
C GLN A 318 6.83 -6.30 -7.25
N ILE A 319 6.15 -5.23 -6.85
CA ILE A 319 6.48 -3.87 -7.24
C ILE A 319 6.00 -2.90 -6.16
N ASP A 320 6.81 -1.89 -5.91
CA ASP A 320 6.53 -0.88 -4.89
C ASP A 320 5.71 0.25 -5.52
N VAL A 321 4.76 0.79 -4.78
CA VAL A 321 3.89 1.90 -5.18
C VAL A 321 3.83 2.94 -4.08
N GLN A 322 3.86 4.21 -4.46
CA GLN A 322 3.61 5.33 -3.56
C GLN A 322 2.79 6.40 -4.27
N GLU A 323 2.10 7.26 -3.52
CA GLU A 323 1.62 8.51 -4.09
C GLU A 323 2.81 9.40 -4.45
N PHE A 324 2.82 9.95 -5.68
CA PHE A 324 3.87 10.86 -6.14
C PHE A 324 3.43 12.31 -6.01
N ASP A 325 2.21 12.59 -6.46
CA ASP A 325 1.52 13.87 -6.30
C ASP A 325 0.00 13.65 -6.30
N ASP A 326 -0.78 14.72 -6.33
CA ASP A 326 -2.25 14.66 -6.35
C ASP A 326 -2.82 13.87 -7.55
N PHE A 327 -2.06 13.72 -8.63
CA PHE A 327 -2.52 13.17 -9.90
C PHE A 327 -1.83 11.87 -10.33
N SER A 328 -0.79 11.43 -9.64
CA SER A 328 0.01 10.29 -10.07
C SER A 328 0.54 9.43 -8.93
N TYR A 329 0.75 8.15 -9.25
CA TYR A 329 1.52 7.21 -8.45
C TYR A 329 2.93 7.08 -9.03
N LYS A 330 3.90 6.76 -8.17
CA LYS A 330 5.21 6.29 -8.57
C LYS A 330 5.29 4.79 -8.30
N PHE A 331 5.57 4.02 -9.33
CA PHE A 331 5.90 2.60 -9.24
C PHE A 331 7.42 2.42 -9.33
N SER A 332 7.98 1.56 -8.48
CA SER A 332 9.42 1.33 -8.40
C SER A 332 9.75 -0.11 -8.02
N ASN A 333 11.02 -0.49 -8.19
CA ASN A 333 11.53 -1.78 -7.74
C ASN A 333 10.72 -3.01 -8.21
N PRO A 334 10.39 -3.13 -9.52
CA PRO A 334 9.75 -4.34 -10.03
C PRO A 334 10.72 -5.51 -9.90
N ARG A 335 10.28 -6.60 -9.28
CA ARG A 335 11.12 -7.76 -8.95
C ARG A 335 10.35 -9.08 -8.96
N MET A 336 11.09 -10.18 -9.04
CA MET A 336 10.57 -11.53 -9.03
C MET A 336 11.15 -12.36 -7.89
N LEU A 337 10.31 -12.90 -7.02
CA LEU A 337 10.69 -13.91 -6.04
C LEU A 337 10.56 -15.28 -6.70
N THR A 338 11.66 -15.87 -7.14
CA THR A 338 11.62 -17.03 -8.05
C THR A 338 11.79 -18.39 -7.37
N ASN A 339 12.04 -18.45 -6.06
CA ASN A 339 12.20 -19.67 -5.25
C ASN A 339 12.97 -20.81 -5.95
N GLY A 340 14.12 -20.48 -6.55
CA GLY A 340 15.03 -21.43 -7.18
C GLY A 340 14.87 -21.62 -8.69
N ALA A 341 13.87 -20.99 -9.34
CA ALA A 341 13.74 -20.96 -10.79
C ALA A 341 14.41 -19.73 -11.41
N ASN A 342 14.79 -19.86 -12.69
CA ASN A 342 15.06 -18.72 -13.55
C ASN A 342 13.79 -18.40 -14.33
N VAL A 343 13.46 -17.12 -14.47
CA VAL A 343 12.23 -16.68 -15.15
C VAL A 343 12.61 -15.68 -16.23
N TYR A 344 12.16 -15.92 -17.45
CA TYR A 344 12.29 -14.95 -18.53
C TYR A 344 11.06 -14.03 -18.53
N VAL A 345 11.31 -12.73 -18.41
CA VAL A 345 10.30 -11.68 -18.36
C VAL A 345 10.54 -10.66 -19.45
N LYS A 346 9.50 -10.31 -20.21
CA LYS A 346 9.54 -9.30 -21.28
C LYS A 346 8.29 -8.43 -21.30
N ASP A 347 8.49 -7.14 -21.58
CA ASP A 347 7.47 -6.09 -21.79
C ASP A 347 6.37 -6.10 -20.71
N ILE A 348 6.62 -5.36 -19.63
CA ILE A 348 5.67 -5.23 -18.52
C ILE A 348 4.80 -3.99 -18.75
N LYS A 349 3.49 -4.19 -18.79
CA LYS A 349 2.49 -3.11 -18.89
C LYS A 349 1.72 -2.98 -17.60
N ILE A 350 1.49 -1.74 -17.17
CA ILE A 350 0.69 -1.41 -15.98
C ILE A 350 -0.71 -0.98 -16.44
N TYR A 351 -1.72 -1.48 -15.74
CA TYR A 351 -3.13 -1.13 -15.92
C TYR A 351 -3.63 -0.47 -14.64
N ILE A 352 -4.32 0.65 -14.77
CA ILE A 352 -5.13 1.25 -13.70
C ILE A 352 -6.58 1.04 -14.07
N ASN A 353 -7.36 0.39 -13.21
CA ASN A 353 -8.76 0.03 -13.46
C ASN A 353 -8.95 -0.70 -14.80
N ARG A 354 -8.02 -1.61 -15.13
CA ARG A 354 -7.96 -2.38 -16.39
C ARG A 354 -7.72 -1.54 -17.65
N ASN A 355 -7.41 -0.26 -17.50
CA ASN A 355 -7.04 0.61 -18.60
C ASN A 355 -5.53 0.72 -18.71
N TRP A 356 -4.99 0.40 -19.89
CA TRP A 356 -3.59 0.61 -20.22
C TRP A 356 -3.41 1.96 -20.90
N ASN A 357 -2.43 2.73 -20.42
CA ASN A 357 -1.99 3.95 -21.07
C ASN A 357 -0.61 3.72 -21.70
N ALA A 358 -0.52 3.85 -23.03
CA ALA A 358 0.72 3.66 -23.77
C ALA A 358 1.85 4.64 -23.41
N GLN A 359 1.54 5.75 -22.72
CA GLN A 359 2.54 6.68 -22.20
C GLN A 359 3.27 6.14 -20.95
N HIS A 360 2.69 5.17 -20.24
CA HIS A 360 3.30 4.51 -19.09
C HIS A 360 4.25 3.39 -19.55
N SER A 361 5.37 3.75 -20.17
CA SER A 361 6.19 2.82 -20.97
C SER A 361 7.56 2.44 -20.36
N THR A 362 7.94 2.94 -19.19
CA THR A 362 9.26 2.63 -18.56
C THR A 362 9.56 1.13 -18.46
N TYR A 363 8.56 0.27 -18.25
CA TYR A 363 8.76 -1.18 -18.09
C TYR A 363 8.47 -2.01 -19.35
N THR A 364 8.07 -1.38 -20.45
CA THR A 364 7.87 -2.08 -21.73
C THR A 364 9.21 -2.46 -22.39
N VAL A 365 10.32 -1.88 -21.93
CA VAL A 365 11.69 -2.20 -22.40
C VAL A 365 12.33 -3.37 -21.65
N VAL A 366 11.65 -3.94 -20.65
CA VAL A 366 12.15 -5.11 -19.92
C VAL A 366 12.27 -6.28 -20.89
N ASP A 367 13.44 -6.91 -20.93
CA ASP A 367 13.74 -8.13 -21.69
C ASP A 367 14.90 -8.83 -20.93
N LYS A 368 14.57 -9.58 -19.87
CA LYS A 368 15.55 -10.06 -18.89
C LYS A 368 15.20 -11.44 -18.35
N ILE A 369 16.23 -12.28 -18.16
CA ILE A 369 16.12 -13.49 -17.32
C ILE A 369 16.50 -13.08 -15.89
N VAL A 370 15.53 -13.21 -14.98
CA VAL A 370 15.76 -13.03 -13.54
C VAL A 370 16.13 -14.37 -12.89
N THR A 371 16.93 -14.31 -11.85
CA THR A 371 17.42 -15.47 -11.10
C THR A 371 17.23 -15.25 -9.60
N PRO A 372 17.35 -16.29 -8.74
CA PRO A 372 17.27 -16.09 -7.29
C PRO A 372 18.32 -15.12 -6.72
N ALA A 373 19.45 -14.90 -7.43
CA ALA A 373 20.50 -13.95 -7.03
C ALA A 373 20.34 -12.56 -7.67
N ASP A 374 19.49 -12.42 -8.69
CA ASP A 374 19.21 -11.16 -9.40
C ASP A 374 17.72 -11.14 -9.77
N SER A 375 16.93 -10.68 -8.81
CA SER A 375 15.46 -10.64 -8.88
C SER A 375 14.92 -9.37 -9.53
N SER A 376 15.74 -8.33 -9.70
CA SER A 376 15.31 -7.02 -10.18
C SER A 376 15.01 -7.04 -11.68
N LEU A 377 13.86 -6.49 -12.08
CA LEU A 377 13.44 -6.36 -13.48
C LEU A 377 13.82 -5.02 -14.09
N SER A 378 13.90 -3.95 -13.29
CA SER A 378 14.32 -2.62 -13.73
C SER A 378 14.82 -1.78 -12.56
N PRO A 379 15.90 -0.99 -12.73
CA PRO A 379 16.34 -0.03 -11.72
C PRO A 379 15.57 1.31 -11.79
N HIS A 380 14.67 1.50 -12.76
CA HIS A 380 13.98 2.77 -12.98
C HIS A 380 12.58 2.78 -12.34
N SER A 381 12.12 3.96 -11.95
CA SER A 381 10.73 4.19 -11.53
C SER A 381 9.85 4.62 -12.72
N MET A 382 8.55 4.34 -12.63
CA MET A 382 7.55 4.80 -13.58
C MET A 382 6.52 5.69 -12.87
N ILE A 383 6.22 6.85 -13.45
CA ILE A 383 5.08 7.67 -13.02
C ILE A 383 3.85 7.26 -13.81
N VAL A 384 2.76 6.98 -13.09
CA VAL A 384 1.51 6.46 -13.63
C VAL A 384 0.38 7.35 -13.16
N LEU A 385 -0.40 7.88 -14.10
CA LEU A 385 -1.54 8.74 -13.78
C LEU A 385 -2.61 7.98 -12.98
N LYS A 386 -3.14 8.63 -11.94
CA LYS A 386 -4.34 8.21 -11.22
C LYS A 386 -5.54 8.28 -12.16
N ASP A 387 -6.55 7.44 -11.90
CA ASP A 387 -7.82 7.48 -12.64
C ASP A 387 -8.95 7.93 -11.73
N LEU A 388 -9.31 7.10 -10.75
CA LEU A 388 -10.34 7.36 -9.74
C LEU A 388 -9.75 7.76 -8.38
N GLY A 389 -8.43 7.68 -8.23
CA GLY A 389 -7.70 7.96 -6.99
C GLY A 389 -7.55 6.73 -6.10
N PRO A 390 -6.73 6.81 -5.03
CA PRO A 390 -6.27 5.64 -4.28
C PRO A 390 -7.42 4.85 -3.65
N GLN A 391 -8.54 5.51 -3.31
CA GLN A 391 -9.71 4.84 -2.74
C GLN A 391 -10.35 3.79 -3.65
N PHE A 392 -10.10 3.87 -4.96
CA PHE A 392 -10.77 3.03 -5.97
C PHE A 392 -9.83 2.45 -7.01
N ASP A 393 -8.67 3.06 -7.24
CA ASP A 393 -7.73 2.60 -8.25
C ASP A 393 -7.23 1.19 -7.92
N LEU A 394 -7.48 0.28 -8.87
CA LEU A 394 -6.97 -1.08 -8.88
C LEU A 394 -5.83 -1.18 -9.88
N VAL A 395 -4.77 -1.88 -9.52
CA VAL A 395 -3.58 -2.02 -10.37
C VAL A 395 -3.51 -3.45 -10.90
N GLY A 396 -3.19 -3.63 -12.17
CA GLY A 396 -2.86 -4.93 -12.75
C GLY A 396 -1.66 -4.84 -13.67
N PHE A 397 -1.06 -5.97 -14.00
CA PHE A 397 0.12 -6.05 -14.87
C PHE A 397 -0.06 -7.09 -15.96
N SER A 398 0.50 -6.85 -17.15
CA SER A 398 0.64 -7.89 -18.19
C SER A 398 2.08 -8.00 -18.66
N PHE A 399 2.45 -9.19 -19.12
CA PHE A 399 3.78 -9.52 -19.63
C PHE A 399 3.67 -10.05 -21.06
N GLU A 400 4.48 -9.58 -22.00
CA GLU A 400 4.57 -10.22 -23.32
C GLU A 400 5.14 -11.64 -23.17
N ILE A 401 6.19 -11.80 -22.37
CA ILE A 401 6.77 -13.10 -22.03
C ILE A 401 6.88 -13.23 -20.53
N LEU A 402 6.39 -14.36 -20.00
CA LEU A 402 6.54 -14.77 -18.62
C LEU A 402 6.67 -16.29 -18.59
N THR A 403 7.90 -16.82 -18.57
CA THR A 403 8.15 -18.26 -18.64
C THR A 403 9.28 -18.71 -17.72
N VAL A 404 9.11 -19.88 -17.11
CA VAL A 404 10.20 -20.57 -16.38
C VAL A 404 11.19 -21.14 -17.39
N GLN A 405 12.48 -21.04 -17.10
CA GLN A 405 13.58 -21.53 -17.94
C GLN A 405 14.15 -22.85 -17.45
#